data_AF-A0A8H6C3V6-F1
#
_entry.id   AF-A0A8H6C3V6-F1
#
_cell.length_a   1.000
_cell.length_b   1.000
_cell.length_c   1.000
_cell.angle_alpha   90.00
_cell.angle_beta   90.00
_cell.angle_gamma   90.00
#
_symmetry.space_group_name_H-M   'P 1'
#
loop_
_entity.id
_entity.type
_entity.pdbx_description
1 polymer ?
#
loop_
_entity_poly.entity_id
_entity_poly.type
_entity_poly.pdbx_seq_one_letter_code
_entity_poly.pdbx_strand_id
1 'polypeptide(L)'
;MLYIAARDGDVELTRALFYKMLQTNSVTIRAFRYLILSYSKYVPPHRRKEKHLILLNHKGQLFRQNILQDVDFSKPIHGFPFLPSSHIPDSKFVLAESSAIWAHTVMNNPSFLRQQTLVASYVSIALELGDFTEFKDRFDSASYLNTDGIPKVREIEIIEPRQDEPTEKATTTEKQNTSSETDNNSLIRSPILNQLQQNINDNQFKAPRDSYLHNLAIKAAGKFKNYAFAQEILHERGQFRKSNSFKLLSPKQQNQDDFQFAGYLVECWTNMNLLEDAYAVVLSSVDRFPWSWRELGVLNNAAMKLGSLELAEAVRKVAQVTQVKHHGKIKRQDFKTYVMKRGY
;
A
#
# COMPACT_ATOMS: atom_id res chain seq x y z
N MET A 1 -4.45 10.06 22.29
CA MET A 1 -3.60 11.11 21.69
C MET A 1 -2.74 10.57 20.54
N LEU A 2 -1.86 9.59 20.75
CA LEU A 2 -1.00 9.03 19.69
C LEU A 2 -1.75 8.68 18.40
N TYR A 3 -2.87 7.95 18.51
CA TYR A 3 -3.74 7.62 17.37
C TYR A 3 -4.25 8.85 16.60
N ILE A 4 -4.65 9.90 17.31
CA ILE A 4 -5.21 11.11 16.71
C ILE A 4 -4.11 11.86 15.95
N ALA A 5 -2.94 12.05 16.58
CA ALA A 5 -1.78 12.67 15.94
C ALA A 5 -1.34 11.87 14.69
N ALA A 6 -1.32 10.55 14.79
CA ALA A 6 -1.00 9.67 13.67
C ALA A 6 -2.01 9.78 12.52
N ARG A 7 -3.30 9.91 12.82
CA ARG A 7 -4.36 10.09 11.81
C ARG A 7 -4.30 11.44 11.14
N ASP A 8 -3.86 12.46 11.85
CA ASP A 8 -3.70 13.84 11.38
C ASP A 8 -2.39 14.06 10.60
N GLY A 9 -1.45 13.10 10.65
CA GLY A 9 -0.16 13.20 9.98
C GLY A 9 0.87 14.08 10.73
N ASP A 10 0.60 14.41 12.00
CA ASP A 10 1.56 15.13 12.86
C ASP A 10 2.64 14.15 13.37
N VAL A 11 3.59 13.86 12.49
CA VAL A 11 4.70 12.93 12.75
C VAL A 11 5.53 13.39 13.94
N GLU A 12 5.80 14.68 14.09
CA GLU A 12 6.65 15.21 15.17
C GLU A 12 6.01 14.93 16.54
N LEU A 13 4.71 15.24 16.68
CA LEU A 13 3.98 14.94 17.90
C LEU A 13 3.86 13.42 18.13
N THR A 14 3.65 12.65 17.06
CA THR A 14 3.55 11.18 17.15
C THR A 14 4.88 10.57 17.64
N ARG A 15 6.01 11.02 17.09
CA ARG A 15 7.36 10.62 17.51
C ARG A 15 7.61 10.97 18.98
N ALA A 16 7.26 12.19 19.40
CA ALA A 16 7.46 12.62 20.79
C ALA A 16 6.60 11.82 21.78
N LEU A 17 5.33 11.58 21.46
CA LEU A 17 4.46 10.72 22.28
C LEU A 17 4.99 9.28 22.34
N PHE A 18 5.46 8.73 21.22
CA PHE A 18 6.05 7.40 21.18
C PHE A 18 7.37 7.33 21.96
N TYR A 19 8.20 8.37 21.88
CA TYR A 19 9.43 8.53 22.66
C TYR A 19 9.15 8.47 24.16
N LYS A 20 8.11 9.18 24.64
CA LYS A 20 7.66 9.08 26.04
C LYS A 20 7.24 7.66 26.42
N MET A 21 6.55 6.95 25.53
CA MET A 21 6.18 5.55 25.76
C MET A 21 7.39 4.62 25.81
N LEU A 22 8.46 4.92 25.07
CA LEU A 22 9.74 4.21 25.18
C LEU A 22 10.37 4.47 26.56
N GLN A 23 10.38 5.71 27.07
CA GLN A 23 10.92 6.03 28.41
C GLN A 23 10.21 5.27 29.52
N THR A 24 8.88 5.15 29.44
CA THR A 24 8.07 4.44 30.44
C THR A 24 7.96 2.95 30.18
N ASN A 25 8.67 2.42 29.17
CA ASN A 25 8.62 1.04 28.72
C ASN A 25 7.19 0.49 28.52
N SER A 26 6.29 1.34 28.02
CA SER A 26 4.86 1.06 27.86
C SER A 26 4.46 0.92 26.38
N VAL A 27 5.43 0.65 25.50
CA VAL A 27 5.20 0.51 24.06
C VAL A 27 4.35 -0.74 23.80
N THR A 28 3.29 -0.55 23.03
CA THR A 28 2.45 -1.63 22.53
C THR A 28 2.56 -1.72 21.03
N ILE A 29 2.22 -2.87 20.46
CA ILE A 29 2.17 -3.05 19.00
C ILE A 29 1.20 -2.07 18.32
N ARG A 30 0.12 -1.68 19.00
CA ARG A 30 -0.82 -0.65 18.53
C ARG A 30 -0.16 0.72 18.46
N ALA A 31 0.61 1.08 19.48
CA ALA A 31 1.36 2.34 19.49
C ALA A 31 2.40 2.35 18.36
N PHE A 32 3.11 1.24 18.17
CA PHE A 32 4.08 1.10 17.07
C PHE A 32 3.42 1.24 15.69
N ARG A 33 2.27 0.59 15.49
CA ARG A 33 1.48 0.77 14.26
C ARG A 33 1.08 2.22 14.03
N TYR A 34 0.71 2.97 15.07
CA TYR A 34 0.36 4.38 14.92
C TYR A 34 1.56 5.26 14.58
N LEU A 35 2.75 4.95 15.10
CA LEU A 35 3.98 5.60 14.66
C LEU A 35 4.19 5.42 13.15
N ILE A 36 4.18 4.18 12.67
CA ILE A 36 4.36 3.86 11.24
C ILE A 36 3.24 4.48 10.39
N LEU A 37 1.98 4.45 10.86
CA LEU A 37 0.86 5.10 10.18
C LEU A 37 1.09 6.61 10.01
N SER A 38 1.62 7.28 11.03
CA SER A 38 1.87 8.73 10.95
C SER A 38 2.85 9.08 9.83
N TYR A 39 3.87 8.25 9.62
CA TYR A 39 4.83 8.43 8.52
C TYR A 39 4.14 8.34 7.16
N SER A 40 3.22 7.40 6.95
CA SER A 40 2.49 7.30 5.67
C SER A 40 1.58 8.50 5.37
N LYS A 41 1.24 9.28 6.40
CA LYS A 41 0.40 10.49 6.29
C LYS A 41 1.18 11.79 6.35
N TYR A 42 2.50 11.70 6.42
CA TYR A 42 3.35 12.88 6.51
C TYR A 42 3.19 13.74 5.26
N VAL A 43 2.97 15.03 5.47
CA VAL A 43 3.03 16.05 4.42
C VAL A 43 4.13 17.02 4.79
N PRO A 44 5.16 17.23 3.93
CA PRO A 44 6.21 18.19 4.20
C PRO A 44 5.66 19.59 4.51
N PRO A 45 6.29 20.38 5.41
CA PRO A 45 5.83 21.71 5.80
C PRO A 45 5.55 22.63 4.59
N HIS A 46 6.40 22.57 3.56
CA HIS A 46 6.28 23.39 2.36
C HIS A 46 5.10 23.03 1.45
N ARG A 47 4.55 21.81 1.54
CA ARG A 47 3.38 21.35 0.76
C ARG A 47 2.07 21.41 1.55
N ARG A 48 2.15 21.64 2.86
CA ARG A 48 1.00 21.56 3.76
C ARG A 48 0.13 22.81 3.63
N LYS A 49 -1.11 22.60 3.18
CA LYS A 49 -2.13 23.68 3.06
C LYS A 49 -2.89 23.91 4.37
N GLU A 50 -3.15 22.84 5.11
CA GLU A 50 -3.97 22.86 6.33
C GLU A 50 -3.11 22.66 7.57
N LYS A 51 -3.43 23.37 8.66
CA LYS A 51 -2.77 23.16 9.94
C LYS A 51 -3.26 21.85 10.57
N HIS A 52 -2.40 21.17 11.32
CA HIS A 52 -2.80 20.04 12.15
C HIS A 52 -3.98 20.43 13.05
N LEU A 53 -4.92 19.51 13.25
CA LEU A 53 -6.14 19.74 14.03
C LEU A 53 -5.82 20.21 15.45
N ILE A 54 -4.73 19.72 16.04
CA ILE A 54 -4.30 20.10 17.39
C ILE A 54 -3.89 21.58 17.49
N LEU A 55 -3.48 22.19 16.37
CA LEU A 55 -3.07 23.59 16.31
C LEU A 55 -4.26 24.53 16.14
N LEU A 56 -5.49 24.03 15.94
CA LEU A 56 -6.69 24.87 15.80
C LEU A 56 -7.20 25.40 17.15
N ASN A 57 -6.74 24.85 18.26
CA ASN A 57 -7.14 25.25 19.61
C ASN A 57 -5.90 25.61 20.44
N HIS A 58 -5.95 26.74 21.16
CA HIS A 58 -4.88 27.19 22.05
C HIS A 58 -4.45 26.13 23.08
N LYS A 59 -5.39 25.39 23.69
CA LYS A 59 -5.05 24.29 24.61
C LYS A 59 -4.27 23.18 23.92
N GLY A 60 -4.60 22.88 22.67
CA GLY A 60 -3.90 21.88 21.85
C GLY A 60 -2.50 22.35 21.45
N GLN A 61 -2.35 23.63 21.10
CA GLN A 61 -1.04 24.23 20.80
C GLN A 61 -0.11 24.12 22.01
N LEU A 62 -0.57 24.53 23.19
CA LEU A 62 0.21 24.42 24.44
C LEU A 62 0.55 22.97 24.76
N PHE A 63 -0.41 22.05 24.64
CA PHE A 63 -0.16 20.62 24.84
C PHE A 63 0.95 20.12 23.91
N ARG A 64 0.84 20.41 22.61
CA ARG A 64 1.84 19.99 21.60
C ARG A 64 3.21 20.55 21.92
N GLN A 65 3.29 21.84 22.23
CA GLN A 65 4.53 22.51 22.56
C GLN A 65 5.19 21.89 23.80
N ASN A 66 4.44 21.67 24.87
CA ASN A 66 4.94 21.08 26.11
C ASN A 66 5.51 19.67 25.87
N ILE A 67 4.80 18.83 25.12
CA ILE A 67 5.27 17.47 24.81
C ILE A 67 6.53 17.48 23.95
N LEU A 68 6.62 18.38 22.96
CA LEU A 68 7.79 18.48 22.09
C LEU A 68 9.02 19.03 22.82
N GLN A 69 8.85 19.98 23.74
CA GLN A 69 9.93 20.54 24.55
C GLN A 69 10.46 19.55 25.60
N ASP A 70 9.62 18.62 26.04
CA ASP A 70 9.95 17.59 27.04
C ASP A 70 10.65 16.34 26.43
N VAL A 71 10.89 16.33 25.12
CA VAL A 71 11.54 15.21 24.41
C VAL A 71 12.87 15.64 23.81
N ASP A 72 13.92 14.89 24.14
CA ASP A 72 15.27 15.07 23.60
C ASP A 72 15.66 13.90 22.69
N PHE A 73 15.44 14.07 21.38
CA PHE A 73 15.76 13.03 20.38
C PHE A 73 17.26 12.77 20.21
N SER A 74 18.15 13.61 20.78
CA SER A 74 19.60 13.33 20.76
C SER A 74 19.98 12.17 21.67
N LYS A 75 19.13 11.83 22.64
CA LYS A 75 19.34 10.73 23.58
C LYS A 75 18.55 9.50 23.13
N PRO A 76 19.22 8.45 22.60
CA PRO A 76 18.52 7.24 22.19
C PRO A 76 17.98 6.50 23.41
N ILE A 77 16.70 6.12 23.37
CA ILE A 77 16.08 5.28 24.40
C ILE A 77 16.05 3.85 23.89
N HIS A 78 16.60 2.91 24.66
CA HIS A 78 16.64 1.49 24.31
C HIS A 78 17.20 1.20 22.90
N GLY A 79 18.09 2.06 22.40
CA GLY A 79 18.64 1.95 21.04
C GLY A 79 17.63 2.20 19.92
N PHE A 80 16.44 2.76 20.22
CA PHE A 80 15.41 3.01 19.21
C PHE A 80 15.87 4.09 18.21
N PRO A 81 15.78 3.84 16.89
CA PRO A 81 16.50 4.63 15.89
C PRO A 81 15.67 5.82 15.37
N PHE A 82 15.36 6.77 16.25
CA PHE A 82 14.86 8.07 15.80
C PHE A 82 16.00 8.94 15.27
N LEU A 83 15.70 9.77 14.27
CA LEU A 83 16.56 10.87 13.87
C LEU A 83 16.75 11.83 15.05
N PRO A 84 17.97 12.35 15.28
CA PRO A 84 18.30 13.25 16.38
C PRO A 84 17.81 14.69 16.13
N SER A 85 16.56 14.84 15.68
CA SER A 85 15.89 16.11 15.42
C SER A 85 14.41 15.98 15.74
N SER A 86 13.85 16.99 16.41
CA SER A 86 12.40 17.09 16.64
C SER A 86 11.64 17.43 15.36
N HIS A 87 12.23 18.27 14.51
CA HIS A 87 11.65 18.70 13.25
C HIS A 87 12.07 17.78 12.10
N ILE A 88 11.09 17.40 11.27
CA ILE A 88 11.35 16.65 10.03
C ILE A 88 11.03 17.56 8.84
N PRO A 89 12.03 17.96 8.04
CA PRO A 89 11.84 18.95 6.98
C PRO A 89 11.30 18.36 5.68
N ASP A 90 11.61 17.10 5.38
CA ASP A 90 11.30 16.48 4.09
C ASP A 90 10.98 14.98 4.20
N SER A 91 10.29 14.47 3.17
CA SER A 91 9.85 13.08 3.06
C SER A 91 11.00 12.07 3.07
N LYS A 92 12.19 12.46 2.57
CA LYS A 92 13.38 11.58 2.57
C LYS A 92 13.80 11.16 3.97
N PHE A 93 13.70 12.08 4.94
CA PHE A 93 14.01 11.79 6.34
C PHE A 93 12.99 10.82 6.96
N VAL A 94 11.71 10.93 6.58
CA VAL A 94 10.67 9.97 7.00
C VAL A 94 10.94 8.58 6.43
N LEU A 95 11.34 8.49 5.16
CA LEU A 95 11.67 7.22 4.54
C LEU A 95 12.89 6.57 5.20
N ALA A 96 13.94 7.36 5.49
CA ALA A 96 15.14 6.88 6.17
C ALA A 96 14.87 6.43 7.61
N GLU A 97 14.19 7.26 8.41
CA GLU A 97 13.83 6.93 9.79
C GLU A 97 12.93 5.69 9.84
N SER A 98 11.93 5.59 8.96
CA SER A 98 11.06 4.41 8.90
C SER A 98 11.81 3.14 8.48
N SER A 99 12.79 3.24 7.59
CA SER A 99 13.67 2.11 7.23
C SER A 99 14.49 1.63 8.42
N ALA A 100 15.09 2.56 9.17
CA ALA A 100 15.87 2.23 10.38
C ALA A 100 14.99 1.61 11.48
N ILE A 101 13.79 2.17 11.70
CA ILE A 101 12.81 1.63 12.66
C ILE A 101 12.37 0.22 12.26
N TRP A 102 12.19 -0.04 10.96
CA TRP A 102 11.84 -1.37 10.46
C TRP A 102 12.97 -2.37 10.73
N ALA A 103 14.21 -2.01 10.40
CA ALA A 103 15.40 -2.84 10.66
C ALA A 103 15.55 -3.17 12.15
N HIS A 104 15.42 -2.17 13.02
CA HIS A 104 15.44 -2.36 14.47
C HIS A 104 14.33 -3.31 14.95
N THR A 105 13.13 -3.22 14.36
CA THR A 105 12.01 -4.11 14.69
C THR A 105 12.28 -5.55 14.26
N VAL A 106 12.90 -5.76 13.09
CA VAL A 106 13.34 -7.09 12.64
C VAL A 106 14.30 -7.73 13.63
N MET A 107 15.26 -6.96 14.15
CA MET A 107 16.25 -7.47 15.10
C MET A 107 15.67 -7.73 16.50
N ASN A 108 14.89 -6.78 17.02
CA ASN A 108 14.53 -6.76 18.44
C ASN A 108 13.12 -7.27 18.73
N ASN A 109 12.19 -7.20 17.75
CA ASN A 109 10.77 -7.55 17.94
C ASN A 109 10.15 -8.22 16.70
N PRO A 110 10.68 -9.37 16.23
CA PRO A 110 10.25 -9.99 14.98
C PRO A 110 8.78 -10.46 14.98
N SER A 111 8.19 -10.69 16.15
CA SER A 111 6.77 -11.05 16.29
C SER A 111 5.82 -9.97 15.73
N PHE A 112 6.25 -8.71 15.69
CA PHE A 112 5.44 -7.61 15.17
C PHE A 112 5.23 -7.73 13.66
N LEU A 113 6.19 -8.32 12.96
CA LEU A 113 6.24 -8.39 11.49
C LEU A 113 5.21 -9.36 10.90
N ARG A 114 4.65 -10.26 11.72
CA ARG A 114 3.56 -11.17 11.27
C ARG A 114 2.23 -10.44 11.06
N GLN A 115 2.10 -9.20 11.54
CA GLN A 115 0.86 -8.44 11.42
C GLN A 115 0.77 -7.74 10.06
N GLN A 116 -0.14 -8.20 9.21
CA GLN A 116 -0.36 -7.63 7.87
C GLN A 116 -0.65 -6.13 7.92
N THR A 117 -1.41 -5.67 8.93
CA THR A 117 -1.77 -4.25 9.05
C THR A 117 -0.58 -3.33 9.33
N LEU A 118 0.47 -3.85 10.00
CA LEU A 118 1.69 -3.11 10.27
C LEU A 118 2.55 -3.05 9.01
N VAL A 119 2.77 -4.19 8.35
CA VAL A 119 3.48 -4.28 7.07
C VAL A 119 2.84 -3.36 6.03
N ALA A 120 1.51 -3.40 5.90
CA ALA A 120 0.83 -2.54 4.96
C ALA A 120 0.98 -1.06 5.30
N SER A 121 1.02 -0.69 6.59
CA SER A 121 1.30 0.70 6.99
C SER A 121 2.73 1.12 6.62
N TYR A 122 3.71 0.22 6.76
CA TYR A 122 5.11 0.45 6.40
C TYR A 122 5.29 0.60 4.88
N VAL A 123 4.69 -0.28 4.10
CA VAL A 123 4.71 -0.22 2.63
C VAL A 123 3.97 1.03 2.12
N SER A 124 2.87 1.44 2.76
CA SER A 124 2.17 2.68 2.42
C SER A 124 3.03 3.94 2.56
N ILE A 125 4.09 3.92 3.39
CA ILE A 125 5.02 5.07 3.47
C ILE A 125 5.70 5.28 2.12
N ALA A 126 6.22 4.21 1.50
CA ALA A 126 6.84 4.29 0.19
C ALA A 126 5.82 4.59 -0.91
N LEU A 127 4.59 4.08 -0.78
CA LEU A 127 3.52 4.43 -1.71
C LEU A 127 3.27 5.95 -1.71
N GLU A 128 3.20 6.58 -0.54
CA GLU A 128 2.84 8.00 -0.44
C GLU A 128 4.01 8.96 -0.67
N LEU A 129 5.20 8.59 -0.19
CA LEU A 129 6.35 9.49 -0.12
C LEU A 129 7.54 9.09 -1.02
N GLY A 130 7.60 7.83 -1.43
CA GLY A 130 8.73 7.26 -2.16
C GLY A 130 8.48 7.13 -3.67
N ASP A 131 9.42 6.49 -4.34
CA ASP A 131 9.31 6.06 -5.73
C ASP A 131 8.89 4.59 -5.85
N PHE A 132 8.75 4.12 -7.09
CA PHE A 132 8.38 2.74 -7.36
C PHE A 132 9.43 1.74 -6.85
N THR A 133 10.71 2.07 -6.93
CA THR A 133 11.80 1.17 -6.53
C THR A 133 11.77 0.93 -5.02
N GLU A 134 11.59 1.99 -4.25
CA GLU A 134 11.44 1.94 -2.79
C GLU A 134 10.15 1.22 -2.39
N PHE A 135 9.05 1.44 -3.12
CA PHE A 135 7.81 0.71 -2.89
C PHE A 135 8.00 -0.79 -3.10
N LYS A 136 8.58 -1.20 -4.24
CA LYS A 136 8.78 -2.60 -4.60
C LYS A 136 9.70 -3.29 -3.59
N ASP A 137 10.82 -2.66 -3.24
CA ASP A 137 11.76 -3.19 -2.26
C ASP A 137 11.11 -3.40 -0.88
N ARG A 138 10.36 -2.43 -0.36
CA ARG A 138 9.62 -2.60 0.90
C ARG A 138 8.55 -3.69 0.81
N PHE A 139 7.84 -3.76 -0.30
CA PHE A 139 6.79 -4.76 -0.51
C PHE A 139 7.36 -6.18 -0.52
N ASP A 140 8.46 -6.42 -1.24
CA ASP A 140 9.10 -7.74 -1.38
C ASP A 140 9.91 -8.15 -0.15
N SER A 141 10.51 -7.18 0.56
CA SER A 141 11.24 -7.45 1.81
C SER A 141 10.31 -7.72 2.99
N ALA A 142 9.14 -7.06 3.06
CA ALA A 142 8.25 -7.17 4.22
C ALA A 142 7.11 -8.19 4.04
N SER A 143 6.86 -8.70 2.83
CA SER A 143 5.75 -9.60 2.55
C SER A 143 6.10 -10.74 1.60
N TYR A 144 5.33 -11.83 1.66
CA TYR A 144 5.48 -12.99 0.78
C TYR A 144 4.12 -13.57 0.39
N LEU A 145 4.05 -14.21 -0.79
CA LEU A 145 2.87 -14.98 -1.19
C LEU A 145 2.85 -16.30 -0.42
N ASN A 146 1.79 -16.54 0.35
CA ASN A 146 1.58 -17.87 0.93
C ASN A 146 1.05 -18.84 -0.12
N THR A 147 1.84 -19.86 -0.47
CA THR A 147 1.50 -20.90 -1.44
C THR A 147 0.72 -22.09 -0.87
N ASP A 148 0.40 -22.07 0.43
CA ASP A 148 -0.32 -23.14 1.10
C ASP A 148 -1.70 -23.41 0.45
N GLY A 149 -1.89 -24.66 0.02
CA GLY A 149 -3.14 -25.11 -0.62
C GLY A 149 -3.33 -24.67 -2.07
N ILE A 150 -2.33 -24.02 -2.68
CA ILE A 150 -2.33 -23.76 -4.11
C ILE A 150 -2.01 -25.09 -4.83
N PRO A 151 -2.87 -25.56 -5.75
CA PRO A 151 -2.55 -26.74 -6.54
C PRO A 151 -1.24 -26.50 -7.28
N LYS A 152 -0.22 -27.31 -7.01
CA LYS A 152 1.00 -27.34 -7.82
C LYS A 152 0.57 -27.81 -9.20
N VAL A 153 0.42 -26.87 -10.13
CA VAL A 153 0.28 -27.21 -11.54
C VAL A 153 1.54 -27.99 -11.89
N ARG A 154 1.41 -29.25 -12.30
CA ARG A 154 2.52 -29.92 -12.99
C ARG A 154 2.81 -29.01 -14.18
N GLU A 155 3.98 -28.39 -14.20
CA GLU A 155 4.47 -27.70 -15.39
C GLU A 155 4.46 -28.74 -16.50
N ILE A 156 3.42 -28.72 -17.33
CA ILE A 156 3.46 -29.40 -18.60
C ILE A 156 4.37 -28.50 -19.42
N GLU A 157 5.65 -28.85 -19.48
CA GLU A 157 6.52 -28.37 -20.54
C GLU A 157 5.80 -28.70 -21.86
N ILE A 158 5.11 -27.71 -22.43
CA ILE A 158 4.74 -27.76 -23.83
C ILE A 158 6.08 -27.60 -24.55
N ILE A 159 6.74 -28.74 -24.77
CA ILE A 159 7.87 -28.86 -25.67
C ILE A 159 7.29 -28.58 -27.06
N GLU A 160 7.28 -27.31 -27.45
CA GLU A 160 7.27 -26.99 -28.87
C GLU A 160 8.51 -27.67 -29.46
N PRO A 161 8.39 -28.51 -30.51
CA PRO A 161 9.53 -29.20 -31.07
C PRO A 161 10.47 -28.16 -31.69
N ARG A 162 11.54 -27.84 -30.97
CA ARG A 162 12.70 -27.13 -31.50
C ARG A 162 13.34 -28.01 -32.56
N GLN A 163 13.49 -27.47 -33.76
CA GLN A 163 14.45 -27.99 -34.72
C GLN A 163 15.86 -27.81 -34.14
N ASP A 164 16.57 -28.93 -34.05
CA ASP A 164 17.91 -29.06 -33.49
C ASP A 164 18.98 -28.31 -34.31
N GLU A 165 20.00 -27.79 -33.61
CA GLU A 165 21.44 -27.71 -33.93
C GLU A 165 22.14 -26.67 -33.00
N PRO A 166 23.44 -26.80 -32.64
CA PRO A 166 23.85 -27.49 -31.42
C PRO A 166 24.38 -26.59 -30.28
N THR A 167 24.39 -27.21 -29.11
CA THR A 167 24.88 -26.79 -27.80
C THR A 167 26.33 -26.28 -27.80
N GLU A 168 26.54 -25.03 -27.40
CA GLU A 168 27.77 -24.61 -26.72
C GLU A 168 27.48 -23.95 -25.37
N LYS A 169 28.40 -24.22 -24.46
CA LYS A 169 28.23 -24.23 -23.01
C LYS A 169 28.14 -22.83 -22.41
N ALA A 170 27.48 -22.79 -21.27
CA ALA A 170 27.38 -21.66 -20.35
C ALA A 170 28.72 -20.94 -20.15
N THR A 171 28.71 -19.61 -20.31
CA THR A 171 29.54 -18.74 -19.49
C THR A 171 28.73 -17.48 -19.18
N THR A 172 28.48 -17.32 -17.89
CA THR A 172 28.03 -16.11 -17.21
C THR A 172 28.71 -14.88 -17.82
N THR A 173 27.93 -13.97 -18.41
CA THR A 173 28.39 -12.63 -18.70
C THR A 173 27.41 -11.65 -18.07
N GLU A 174 27.88 -11.06 -16.98
CA GLU A 174 27.32 -9.91 -16.31
C GLU A 174 26.98 -8.84 -17.36
N LYS A 175 25.70 -8.57 -17.56
CA LYS A 175 25.27 -7.33 -18.19
C LYS A 175 25.31 -6.24 -17.13
N GLN A 176 26.48 -5.61 -17.03
CA GLN A 176 26.58 -4.22 -16.62
C GLN A 176 25.64 -3.40 -17.51
N ASN A 177 24.72 -2.64 -16.91
CA ASN A 177 24.28 -1.37 -17.48
C ASN A 177 23.61 -0.48 -16.42
N THR A 178 24.03 0.79 -16.47
CA THR A 178 23.40 2.02 -15.97
C THR A 178 23.40 2.28 -14.46
N SER A 179 24.59 2.66 -13.98
CA SER A 179 24.87 3.37 -12.73
C SER A 179 24.38 4.82 -12.77
N SER A 180 23.10 5.05 -12.49
CA SER A 180 22.60 6.39 -12.14
C SER A 180 21.40 6.41 -11.18
N GLU A 181 20.77 5.27 -10.87
CA GLU A 181 19.63 5.21 -9.93
C GLU A 181 20.00 4.65 -8.54
N THR A 182 21.18 4.04 -8.38
CA THR A 182 21.60 3.39 -7.13
C THR A 182 21.97 4.35 -6.00
N ASP A 183 22.39 5.58 -6.30
CA ASP A 183 22.95 6.49 -5.29
C ASP A 183 21.86 7.09 -4.38
N ASN A 184 20.68 7.40 -4.90
CA ASN A 184 19.60 7.97 -4.09
C ASN A 184 19.03 6.98 -3.08
N ASN A 185 19.02 5.69 -3.41
CA ASN A 185 18.44 4.67 -2.54
C ASN A 185 19.36 4.29 -1.36
N SER A 186 20.67 4.49 -1.53
CA SER A 186 21.67 4.24 -0.47
C SER A 186 21.50 5.11 0.79
N LEU A 187 21.01 6.35 0.62
CA LEU A 187 20.79 7.30 1.71
C LEU A 187 19.48 7.03 2.47
N ILE A 188 18.50 6.40 1.82
CA ILE A 188 17.17 6.17 2.36
C ILE A 188 17.07 4.81 3.04
N ARG A 189 17.74 3.79 2.50
CA ARG A 189 17.69 2.45 3.06
C ARG A 189 18.69 2.29 4.19
N SER A 190 18.25 1.73 5.31
CA SER A 190 19.18 1.39 6.39
C SER A 190 20.16 0.29 5.92
N PRO A 191 21.47 0.48 6.10
CA PRO A 191 22.48 -0.47 5.61
C PRO A 191 22.38 -1.84 6.31
N ILE A 192 21.82 -1.85 7.52
CA ILE A 192 21.56 -3.06 8.32
C ILE A 192 20.59 -3.99 7.59
N LEU A 193 19.61 -3.48 6.82
CA LEU A 193 18.68 -4.34 6.07
C LEU A 193 19.39 -5.15 4.98
N ASN A 194 20.47 -4.62 4.41
CA ASN A 194 21.26 -5.36 3.41
C ASN A 194 22.06 -6.49 4.07
N GLN A 195 22.59 -6.24 5.27
CA GLN A 195 23.29 -7.26 6.07
C GLN A 195 22.33 -8.34 6.59
N LEU A 196 21.10 -7.96 6.93
CA LEU A 196 20.04 -8.87 7.36
C LEU A 196 19.34 -9.57 6.20
N GLN A 197 19.67 -9.29 4.95
CA GLN A 197 18.94 -9.80 3.79
C GLN A 197 18.91 -11.34 3.73
N GLN A 198 19.97 -12.01 4.21
CA GLN A 198 20.01 -13.47 4.35
C GLN A 198 18.99 -13.99 5.38
N ASN A 199 18.80 -13.28 6.50
CA ASN A 199 17.82 -13.62 7.53
C ASN A 199 16.39 -13.18 7.13
N ILE A 200 16.24 -12.09 6.37
CA ILE A 200 14.96 -11.55 5.91
C ILE A 200 14.33 -12.45 4.85
N ASN A 201 15.12 -13.26 4.14
CA ASN A 201 14.57 -14.25 3.19
C ASN A 201 13.77 -15.36 3.87
N ASP A 202 13.93 -15.56 5.18
CA ASP A 202 13.05 -16.41 5.94
C ASP A 202 11.66 -15.77 6.09
N ASN A 203 10.63 -16.52 5.69
CA ASN A 203 9.22 -16.11 5.83
C ASN A 203 8.82 -15.80 7.29
N GLN A 204 9.66 -16.13 8.28
CA GLN A 204 9.46 -15.78 9.69
C GLN A 204 9.48 -14.28 9.96
N PHE A 205 10.17 -13.49 9.12
CA PHE A 205 10.30 -12.04 9.25
C PHE A 205 9.43 -11.27 8.25
N LYS A 206 8.55 -11.97 7.53
CA LYS A 206 7.64 -11.39 6.54
C LYS A 206 6.18 -11.68 6.90
N ALA A 207 5.26 -10.81 6.47
CA ALA A 207 3.83 -11.11 6.57
C ALA A 207 3.33 -11.83 5.31
N PRO A 208 2.44 -12.84 5.44
CA PRO A 208 1.77 -13.40 4.29
C PRO A 208 0.87 -12.35 3.65
N ARG A 209 0.95 -12.21 2.33
CA ARG A 209 0.15 -11.27 1.54
C ARG A 209 -1.33 -11.63 1.63
N ASP A 210 -2.13 -10.69 2.11
CA ASP A 210 -3.58 -10.80 2.21
C ASP A 210 -4.26 -9.93 1.12
N SER A 211 -5.59 -9.94 1.07
CA SER A 211 -6.37 -9.11 0.13
C SER A 211 -5.98 -7.63 0.22
N TYR A 212 -5.64 -7.13 1.41
CA TYR A 212 -5.28 -5.73 1.63
C TYR A 212 -3.92 -5.37 1.04
N LEU A 213 -2.91 -6.22 1.19
CA LEU A 213 -1.59 -6.03 0.60
C LEU A 213 -1.64 -6.08 -0.94
N HIS A 214 -2.42 -6.98 -1.53
CA HIS A 214 -2.65 -6.98 -2.98
C HIS A 214 -3.35 -5.71 -3.47
N ASN A 215 -4.33 -5.22 -2.70
CA ASN A 215 -5.00 -3.94 -2.99
C ASN A 215 -4.02 -2.76 -2.93
N LEU A 216 -3.04 -2.80 -2.01
CA LEU A 216 -2.01 -1.79 -1.90
C LEU A 216 -1.04 -1.84 -3.10
N ALA A 217 -0.65 -3.04 -3.51
CA ALA A 217 0.25 -3.25 -4.65
C ALA A 217 -0.38 -2.79 -5.97
N ILE A 218 -1.66 -3.09 -6.22
CA ILE A 218 -2.31 -2.64 -7.47
C ILE A 218 -2.51 -1.13 -7.50
N LYS A 219 -2.77 -0.49 -6.35
CA LYS A 219 -2.77 0.98 -6.24
C LYS A 219 -1.41 1.58 -6.58
N ALA A 220 -0.34 0.98 -6.07
CA ALA A 220 1.01 1.42 -6.36
C ALA A 220 1.31 1.32 -7.85
N ALA A 221 0.93 0.20 -8.49
CA ALA A 221 1.09 0.02 -9.92
C ALA A 221 0.42 1.17 -10.70
N GLY A 222 -0.84 1.51 -10.35
CA GLY A 222 -1.57 2.63 -10.94
C GLY A 222 -0.91 3.99 -10.70
N LYS A 223 -0.51 4.27 -9.45
CA LYS A 223 0.14 5.53 -9.06
C LYS A 223 1.46 5.77 -9.79
N PHE A 224 2.29 4.73 -9.89
CA PHE A 224 3.60 4.78 -10.55
C PHE A 224 3.53 4.44 -12.05
N LYS A 225 2.33 4.17 -12.58
CA LYS A 225 2.08 3.79 -13.98
C LYS A 225 2.93 2.62 -14.48
N ASN A 226 3.14 1.62 -13.62
CA ASN A 226 3.90 0.42 -13.97
C ASN A 226 2.97 -0.75 -14.36
N TYR A 227 2.79 -0.95 -15.67
CA TYR A 227 1.92 -2.00 -16.21
C TYR A 227 2.44 -3.42 -15.92
N ALA A 228 3.75 -3.65 -16.06
CA ALA A 228 4.35 -4.97 -15.81
C ALA A 228 4.09 -5.42 -14.37
N PHE A 229 4.31 -4.53 -13.40
CA PHE A 229 4.01 -4.81 -12.00
C PHE A 229 2.52 -5.05 -11.74
N ALA A 230 1.61 -4.34 -12.42
CA ALA A 230 0.18 -4.62 -12.30
C ALA A 230 -0.19 -6.03 -12.79
N GLN A 231 0.40 -6.49 -13.89
CA GLN A 231 0.19 -7.84 -14.42
C GLN A 231 0.75 -8.92 -13.47
N GLU A 232 1.95 -8.71 -12.92
CA GLU A 232 2.54 -9.58 -11.89
C GLU A 232 1.58 -9.75 -10.70
N ILE A 233 1.08 -8.64 -10.15
CA ILE A 233 0.15 -8.64 -9.01
C ILE A 233 -1.21 -9.25 -9.37
N LEU A 234 -1.69 -9.07 -10.59
CA LEU A 234 -2.94 -9.70 -11.05
C LEU A 234 -2.79 -11.22 -11.13
N HIS A 235 -1.68 -11.71 -11.67
CA HIS A 235 -1.36 -13.13 -11.73
C HIS A 235 -1.23 -13.71 -10.31
N GLU A 236 -0.45 -13.07 -9.45
CA GLU A 236 -0.27 -13.45 -8.05
C GLU A 236 -1.60 -13.48 -7.29
N ARG A 237 -2.46 -12.46 -7.45
CA ARG A 237 -3.78 -12.42 -6.84
C ARG A 237 -4.65 -13.58 -7.31
N GLY A 238 -4.54 -13.98 -8.58
CA GLY A 238 -5.19 -15.17 -9.13
C GLY A 238 -4.73 -16.47 -8.44
N GLN A 239 -3.45 -16.59 -8.11
CA GLN A 239 -2.90 -17.69 -7.32
C GLN A 239 -3.38 -17.64 -5.87
N PHE A 240 -3.36 -16.45 -5.24
CA PHE A 240 -3.85 -16.24 -3.87
C PHE A 240 -5.30 -16.67 -3.69
N ARG A 241 -6.18 -16.44 -4.68
CA ARG A 241 -7.59 -16.90 -4.65
C ARG A 241 -7.71 -18.43 -4.56
N LYS A 242 -6.67 -19.18 -4.96
CA LYS A 242 -6.62 -20.65 -4.86
C LYS A 242 -6.03 -21.13 -3.53
N SER A 243 -5.42 -20.25 -2.73
CA SER A 243 -4.81 -20.59 -1.43
C SER A 243 -5.86 -21.03 -0.40
N ASN A 244 -5.40 -21.78 0.61
CA ASN A 244 -6.24 -22.13 1.75
C ASN A 244 -6.69 -20.90 2.54
N SER A 245 -5.79 -19.91 2.72
CA SER A 245 -6.12 -18.68 3.44
C SER A 245 -7.32 -17.94 2.85
N PHE A 246 -7.43 -17.89 1.53
CA PHE A 246 -8.57 -17.24 0.87
C PHE A 246 -9.82 -18.13 0.91
N LYS A 247 -9.67 -19.43 0.66
CA LYS A 247 -10.79 -20.40 0.67
C LYS A 247 -11.47 -20.52 2.03
N LEU A 248 -10.74 -20.31 3.13
CA LEU A 248 -11.27 -20.31 4.48
C LEU A 248 -12.16 -19.09 4.79
N LEU A 249 -12.05 -18.01 4.01
CA LEU A 249 -12.91 -16.84 4.18
C LEU A 249 -14.36 -17.19 3.82
N SER A 250 -15.31 -16.52 4.48
CA SER A 250 -16.73 -16.67 4.10
C SER A 250 -16.96 -16.20 2.65
N PRO A 251 -17.92 -16.80 1.90
CA PRO A 251 -18.23 -16.37 0.54
C PRO A 251 -18.56 -14.87 0.42
N LYS A 252 -19.19 -14.31 1.46
CA LYS A 252 -19.47 -12.88 1.56
C LYS A 252 -18.19 -12.05 1.62
N GLN A 253 -17.24 -12.45 2.47
CA GLN A 253 -15.95 -11.76 2.59
C GLN A 253 -15.11 -11.89 1.32
N GLN A 254 -15.06 -13.09 0.72
CA GLN A 254 -14.37 -13.30 -0.57
C GLN A 254 -14.93 -12.38 -1.65
N ASN A 255 -16.26 -12.25 -1.75
CA ASN A 255 -16.90 -11.38 -2.72
C ASN A 255 -16.61 -9.89 -2.45
N GLN A 256 -16.57 -9.49 -1.17
CA GLN A 256 -16.21 -8.12 -0.78
C GLN A 256 -14.76 -7.79 -1.13
N ASP A 257 -13.83 -8.70 -0.82
CA ASP A 257 -12.39 -8.54 -1.10
C ASP A 257 -12.10 -8.53 -2.61
N ASP A 258 -12.78 -9.39 -3.37
CA ASP A 258 -12.67 -9.43 -4.83
C ASP A 258 -13.25 -8.16 -5.46
N PHE A 259 -14.40 -7.66 -4.97
CA PHE A 259 -14.99 -6.42 -5.49
C PHE A 259 -14.10 -5.22 -5.19
N GLN A 260 -13.54 -5.14 -3.98
CA GLN A 260 -12.61 -4.07 -3.61
C GLN A 260 -11.36 -4.08 -4.49
N PHE A 261 -10.80 -5.26 -4.76
CA PHE A 261 -9.65 -5.40 -5.65
C PHE A 261 -10.01 -4.99 -7.09
N ALA A 262 -11.17 -5.41 -7.60
CA ALA A 262 -11.64 -5.00 -8.93
C ALA A 262 -11.80 -3.49 -9.05
N GLY A 263 -12.32 -2.81 -8.02
CA GLY A 263 -12.41 -1.35 -7.99
C GLY A 263 -11.04 -0.68 -8.09
N TYR A 264 -10.04 -1.16 -7.35
CA TYR A 264 -8.67 -0.64 -7.46
C TYR A 264 -7.97 -1.01 -8.76
N LEU A 265 -8.33 -2.13 -9.38
CA LEU A 265 -7.83 -2.52 -10.70
C LEU A 265 -8.36 -1.57 -11.80
N VAL A 266 -9.65 -1.22 -11.74
CA VAL A 266 -10.24 -0.20 -12.63
C VAL A 266 -9.56 1.15 -12.44
N GLU A 267 -9.35 1.58 -11.19
CA GLU A 267 -8.61 2.80 -10.89
C GLU A 267 -7.17 2.76 -11.41
N CYS A 268 -6.49 1.62 -11.25
CA CYS A 268 -5.13 1.38 -11.74
C CYS A 268 -5.02 1.58 -13.27
N TRP A 269 -5.86 0.87 -14.03
CA TRP A 269 -5.90 1.00 -15.50
C TRP A 269 -6.30 2.40 -15.94
N THR A 270 -7.24 3.04 -15.24
CA THR A 270 -7.62 4.42 -15.51
C THR A 270 -6.44 5.38 -15.32
N ASN A 271 -5.66 5.23 -14.24
CA ASN A 271 -4.48 6.07 -13.97
C ASN A 271 -3.35 5.85 -15.00
N MET A 272 -3.32 4.68 -15.65
CA MET A 272 -2.43 4.36 -16.77
C MET A 272 -2.97 4.80 -18.15
N ASN A 273 -4.14 5.45 -18.20
CA ASN A 273 -4.87 5.80 -19.44
C ASN A 273 -5.28 4.59 -20.30
N LEU A 274 -5.41 3.40 -19.69
CA LEU A 274 -5.89 2.17 -20.33
C LEU A 274 -7.39 2.03 -20.11
N LEU A 275 -8.18 2.94 -20.71
CA LEU A 275 -9.61 3.04 -20.42
C LEU A 275 -10.42 1.82 -20.89
N GLU A 276 -10.07 1.26 -22.04
CA GLU A 276 -10.73 0.06 -22.58
C GLU A 276 -10.50 -1.16 -21.67
N ASP A 277 -9.27 -1.36 -21.18
CA ASP A 277 -8.94 -2.42 -20.23
C ASP A 277 -9.69 -2.22 -18.90
N ALA A 278 -9.77 -0.97 -18.42
CA ALA A 278 -10.55 -0.63 -17.25
C ALA A 278 -12.03 -0.99 -17.43
N TYR A 279 -12.60 -0.68 -18.60
CA TYR A 279 -13.99 -1.00 -18.92
C TYR A 279 -14.22 -2.50 -19.11
N ALA A 280 -13.27 -3.23 -19.70
CA ALA A 280 -13.33 -4.69 -19.85
C ALA A 280 -13.42 -5.41 -18.49
N VAL A 281 -12.71 -4.92 -17.47
CA VAL A 281 -12.84 -5.42 -16.09
C VAL A 281 -14.25 -5.22 -15.54
N VAL A 282 -14.86 -4.06 -15.82
CA VAL A 282 -16.24 -3.76 -15.38
C VAL A 282 -17.23 -4.68 -16.09
N LEU A 283 -17.13 -4.81 -17.41
CA LEU A 283 -18.02 -5.65 -18.21
C LEU A 283 -17.96 -7.12 -17.80
N SER A 284 -16.75 -7.68 -17.64
CA SER A 284 -16.56 -9.09 -17.26
C SER A 284 -17.06 -9.43 -15.85
N SER A 285 -17.33 -8.41 -15.02
CA SER A 285 -17.75 -8.58 -13.63
C SER A 285 -19.08 -7.92 -13.29
N VAL A 286 -19.79 -7.37 -14.28
CA VAL A 286 -21.02 -6.59 -14.11
C VAL A 286 -22.13 -7.39 -13.42
N ASP A 287 -22.18 -8.69 -13.66
CA ASP A 287 -23.19 -9.56 -13.09
C ASP A 287 -22.92 -9.95 -11.64
N ARG A 288 -21.64 -9.97 -11.25
CA ARG A 288 -21.18 -10.40 -9.93
C ARG A 288 -21.13 -9.24 -8.93
N PHE A 289 -20.75 -8.06 -9.39
CA PHE A 289 -20.43 -6.94 -8.51
C PHE A 289 -21.42 -5.77 -8.60
N PRO A 290 -21.78 -5.16 -7.46
CA PRO A 290 -22.69 -4.03 -7.42
C PRO A 290 -21.93 -2.72 -7.72
N TRP A 291 -21.43 -2.60 -8.94
CA TRP A 291 -20.72 -1.41 -9.44
C TRP A 291 -21.57 -0.16 -9.22
N SER A 292 -20.94 0.90 -8.71
CA SER A 292 -21.61 2.16 -8.44
C SER A 292 -20.75 3.35 -8.87
N TRP A 293 -21.31 4.55 -8.74
CA TRP A 293 -20.61 5.78 -9.10
C TRP A 293 -19.34 6.04 -8.29
N ARG A 294 -19.20 5.38 -7.13
CA ARG A 294 -18.03 5.47 -6.26
C ARG A 294 -16.81 4.86 -6.93
N GLU A 295 -16.98 3.70 -7.54
CA GLU A 295 -15.91 2.99 -8.23
C GLU A 295 -15.75 3.49 -9.67
N LEU A 296 -16.86 3.76 -10.37
CA LEU A 296 -16.86 4.10 -11.80
C LEU A 296 -16.67 5.59 -12.09
N GLY A 297 -16.79 6.46 -11.08
CA GLY A 297 -16.67 7.91 -11.26
C GLY A 297 -15.31 8.33 -11.80
N VAL A 298 -14.23 7.69 -11.35
CA VAL A 298 -12.86 7.97 -11.81
C VAL A 298 -12.72 7.63 -13.31
N LEU A 299 -13.20 6.46 -13.73
CA LEU A 299 -13.20 6.02 -15.12
C LEU A 299 -14.03 6.95 -16.02
N ASN A 300 -15.26 7.28 -15.63
CA ASN A 300 -16.11 8.20 -16.39
C ASN A 300 -15.44 9.58 -16.53
N ASN A 301 -14.83 10.10 -15.47
CA ASN A 301 -14.16 11.39 -15.52
C ASN A 301 -12.92 11.36 -16.42
N ALA A 302 -12.16 10.26 -16.42
CA ALA A 302 -11.02 10.09 -17.31
C ALA A 302 -11.46 9.97 -18.78
N ALA A 303 -12.51 9.21 -19.07
CA ALA A 303 -13.10 9.09 -20.40
C ALA A 303 -13.58 10.45 -20.94
N MET A 304 -14.28 11.24 -20.11
CA MET A 304 -14.71 12.58 -20.47
C MET A 304 -13.52 13.52 -20.77
N LYS A 305 -12.44 13.43 -19.97
CA LYS A 305 -11.23 14.24 -20.19
C LYS A 305 -10.49 13.88 -21.48
N LEU A 306 -10.52 12.60 -21.87
CA LEU A 306 -9.89 12.11 -23.09
C LEU A 306 -10.79 12.25 -24.33
N GLY A 307 -12.03 12.74 -24.17
CA GLY A 307 -12.98 12.96 -25.27
C GLY A 307 -13.79 11.74 -25.69
N SER A 308 -13.63 10.60 -25.02
CA SER A 308 -14.37 9.36 -25.29
C SER A 308 -15.78 9.40 -24.69
N LEU A 309 -16.68 10.16 -25.34
CA LEU A 309 -18.07 10.34 -24.89
C LEU A 309 -18.86 9.02 -24.86
N GLU A 310 -18.63 8.15 -25.84
CA GLU A 310 -19.29 6.84 -25.93
C GLU A 310 -18.98 5.96 -24.71
N LEU A 311 -17.71 5.88 -24.35
CA LEU A 311 -17.26 5.11 -23.18
C LEU A 311 -17.83 5.70 -21.88
N ALA A 312 -17.83 7.03 -21.74
CA ALA A 312 -18.43 7.70 -20.58
C ALA A 312 -19.94 7.40 -20.46
N GLU A 313 -20.67 7.38 -21.58
CA GLU A 313 -22.08 7.01 -21.60
C GLU A 313 -22.28 5.53 -21.24
N ALA A 314 -21.45 4.64 -21.78
CA ALA A 314 -21.50 3.21 -21.50
C ALA A 314 -21.25 2.92 -20.00
N VAL A 315 -20.27 3.59 -19.38
CA VAL A 315 -19.99 3.49 -17.94
C VAL A 315 -21.16 3.97 -17.09
N ARG A 316 -21.84 5.07 -17.49
CA ARG A 316 -23.06 5.55 -16.81
C ARG A 316 -24.19 4.53 -16.88
N LYS A 317 -24.42 3.95 -18.07
CA LYS A 317 -25.44 2.93 -18.28
C LYS A 317 -25.19 1.72 -17.38
N VAL A 318 -23.94 1.23 -17.30
CA VAL A 318 -23.57 0.13 -16.41
C VAL A 318 -23.93 0.46 -14.97
N ALA A 319 -23.50 1.61 -14.45
CA ALA A 319 -23.77 2.01 -13.06
C ALA A 319 -25.27 2.10 -12.74
N GLN A 320 -26.08 2.56 -13.69
CA GLN A 320 -27.54 2.62 -13.53
C GLN A 320 -28.17 1.23 -13.51
N VAL A 321 -27.77 0.35 -14.43
CA VAL A 321 -28.29 -1.02 -14.53
C VAL A 321 -27.93 -1.84 -13.30
N THR A 322 -26.68 -1.78 -12.84
CA THR A 322 -26.22 -2.49 -11.64
C THR A 322 -26.90 -1.96 -10.38
N GLN A 323 -27.12 -0.65 -10.27
CA GLN A 323 -27.90 -0.06 -9.19
C GLN A 323 -29.32 -0.65 -9.15
N VAL A 324 -30.02 -0.69 -10.28
CA VAL A 324 -31.38 -1.25 -10.36
C VAL A 324 -31.37 -2.74 -10.03
N LYS A 325 -30.39 -3.51 -10.51
CA LYS A 325 -30.28 -4.96 -10.27
C LYS A 325 -30.06 -5.30 -8.79
N HIS A 326 -29.16 -4.59 -8.11
CA HIS A 326 -28.75 -4.93 -6.74
C HIS A 326 -29.50 -4.16 -5.64
N HIS A 327 -30.07 -2.99 -5.96
CA HIS A 327 -30.75 -2.12 -4.99
C HIS A 327 -32.19 -1.76 -5.36
N GLY A 328 -32.65 -2.15 -6.54
CA GLY A 328 -33.96 -1.77 -7.07
C GLY A 328 -34.00 -0.33 -7.60
N LYS A 329 -35.16 0.06 -8.11
CA LYS A 329 -35.41 1.43 -8.57
C LYS A 329 -35.50 2.36 -7.37
N ILE A 330 -34.51 3.24 -7.20
CA ILE A 330 -34.50 4.23 -6.11
C ILE A 330 -35.32 5.44 -6.53
N LYS A 331 -36.32 5.82 -5.73
CA LYS A 331 -37.09 7.05 -5.96
C LYS A 331 -36.19 8.26 -5.76
N ARG A 332 -36.48 9.36 -6.47
CA ARG A 332 -35.66 10.59 -6.42
C ARG A 332 -35.52 11.16 -4.99
N GLN A 333 -36.53 10.97 -4.14
CA GLN A 333 -36.54 11.38 -2.73
C GLN A 333 -35.58 10.54 -1.85
N ASP A 334 -35.40 9.26 -2.17
CA ASP A 334 -34.55 8.34 -1.41
C ASP A 334 -33.09 8.34 -1.88
N PHE A 335 -32.80 8.99 -3.02
CA PHE A 335 -31.47 9.05 -3.61
C PHE A 335 -30.45 9.70 -2.67
N LYS A 336 -30.84 10.78 -1.96
CA LYS A 336 -29.96 11.45 -0.99
C LYS A 336 -29.55 10.49 0.14
N THR A 337 -30.49 9.70 0.64
CA THR A 337 -30.25 8.68 1.68
C THR A 337 -29.39 7.54 1.16
N TYR A 338 -29.59 7.12 -0.09
CA TYR A 338 -28.76 6.11 -0.76
C TYR A 338 -27.31 6.57 -0.92
N VAL A 339 -27.11 7.81 -1.37
CA VAL A 339 -25.79 8.45 -1.53
C VAL A 339 -25.09 8.56 -0.16
N MET A 340 -25.78 9.03 0.88
CA MET A 340 -25.23 9.11 2.24
C MET A 340 -24.81 7.74 2.81
N LYS A 341 -25.64 6.69 2.65
CA LYS A 341 -25.31 5.34 3.14
C LYS A 341 -24.10 4.72 2.45
N ARG A 342 -23.77 5.16 1.24
CA ARG A 342 -22.65 4.65 0.44
C ARG A 342 -21.36 5.48 0.59
N GLY A 343 -21.40 6.60 1.33
CA GLY A 343 -20.24 7.43 1.67
C GLY A 343 -19.74 8.31 0.53
N TYR A 344 -20.66 8.81 -0.30
CA TYR A 344 -20.38 9.79 -1.37
C TYR A 344 -20.27 11.22 -0.85
#